data_AF-A0A955M2Y8-F1
#
_entry.id   AF-A0A955M2Y8-F1
#
_cell.length_a   1.000
_cell.length_b   1.000
_cell.length_c   1.000
_cell.angle_alpha   90.00
_cell.angle_beta   90.00
_cell.angle_gamma   90.00
#
_symmetry.space_group_name_H-M   'P 1'
#
loop_
_entity.id
_entity.type
_entity.pdbx_description
1 polymer ?
#
loop_
_entity_poly.entity_id
_entity_poly.type
_entity_poly.pdbx_seq_one_letter_code
_entity_poly.pdbx_strand_id
1 'polypeptide(L)' 'RWAHAWYKTVSGVFLHAYRDTVSGSGIVPKDDQDFNLLLDIYLLEKSIYELGYELNNRPEWISIPLKGVEYILSKAKA' A
#
# COMPACT_ATOMS: atom_id res chain seq x y z
N ARG A 1 -3.82 -1.43 18.15
CA ARG A 1 -4.34 -0.04 18.14
C ARG A 1 -3.24 0.96 17.80
N TRP A 2 -2.11 0.98 18.52
CA TRP A 2 -0.96 1.84 18.20
C TRP A 2 -0.28 1.52 16.87
N ALA A 3 -0.07 0.24 16.54
CA ALA A 3 0.56 -0.14 15.27
C ALA A 3 -0.19 0.39 14.03
N HIS A 4 -1.53 0.37 14.06
CA HIS A 4 -2.36 0.90 12.97
C HIS A 4 -2.31 2.42 12.88
N ALA A 5 -2.36 3.11 14.03
CA ALA A 5 -2.22 4.56 14.08
C ALA A 5 -0.85 4.99 13.56
N TRP A 6 0.21 4.35 14.03
CA TRP A 6 1.58 4.57 13.58
C TRP A 6 1.71 4.31 12.07
N TYR A 7 1.19 3.18 11.57
CA TYR A 7 1.20 2.85 10.14
C TYR A 7 0.53 3.94 9.30
N LYS A 8 -0.67 4.39 9.69
CA LYS A 8 -1.38 5.45 8.98
C LYS A 8 -0.63 6.78 9.00
N THR A 9 -0.09 7.17 10.16
CA THR A 9 0.65 8.42 10.30
C THR A 9 1.92 8.41 9.47
N VAL A 10 2.75 7.38 9.60
CA VAL A 10 4.04 7.30 8.90
C VAL A 10 3.84 7.17 7.39
N SER A 11 2.91 6.32 6.95
CA SER A 11 2.59 6.17 5.51
C SER A 11 2.07 7.48 4.92
N GLY A 12 1.19 8.19 5.63
CA GLY A 12 0.65 9.47 5.19
C GLY A 12 1.73 10.56 5.07
N VAL A 13 2.60 10.67 6.07
CA VAL A 13 3.72 11.63 6.06
C VAL A 13 4.68 11.33 4.90
N PHE A 14 5.04 10.05 4.71
CA PHE A 14 5.92 9.64 3.62
C PHE A 14 5.30 9.95 2.25
N LEU A 15 4.06 9.51 2.01
CA LEU A 15 3.41 9.71 0.71
C LEU A 15 3.21 11.19 0.38
N HIS A 16 2.88 12.02 1.38
CA HIS A 16 2.77 13.46 1.20
C HIS A 16 4.12 14.08 0.80
N ALA A 17 5.17 13.86 1.60
CA ALA A 17 6.49 14.41 1.32
C ALA A 17 7.07 13.90 -0.01
N TYR A 18 6.85 12.61 -0.32
CA TYR A 18 7.27 12.02 -1.59
C TYR A 18 6.57 12.72 -2.76
N ARG A 19 5.24 12.83 -2.73
CA ARG A 19 4.46 13.45 -3.80
C ARG A 19 4.86 14.91 -4.02
N ASP A 20 5.06 15.66 -2.95
CA ASP A 20 5.52 17.05 -3.03
C ASP A 20 6.91 17.15 -3.67
N THR A 21 7.82 16.26 -3.29
CA THR A 21 9.20 16.23 -3.80
C THR A 21 9.25 15.89 -5.29
N VAL A 22 8.45 14.92 -5.73
CA VAL A 22 8.45 14.45 -7.13
C VAL A 22 7.44 15.18 -8.01
N SER A 23 6.71 16.16 -7.46
CA SER A 23 5.71 16.93 -8.20
C SER A 23 6.34 17.62 -9.42
N GLY A 24 5.71 17.48 -10.57
CA GLY A 24 6.20 18.07 -11.83
C GLY A 24 7.38 17.34 -12.48
N SER A 25 7.97 16.33 -11.84
CA SER A 25 9.10 15.56 -12.42
C SER A 25 8.71 14.66 -13.59
N GLY A 26 7.41 14.34 -13.73
CA GLY A 26 6.89 13.42 -14.74
C GLY A 26 7.07 11.92 -14.41
N ILE A 27 7.64 11.57 -13.27
CA ILE A 27 7.85 10.17 -12.86
C ILE A 27 6.63 9.55 -12.16
N VAL A 28 5.66 10.38 -11.76
CA VAL A 28 4.37 9.95 -11.18
C VAL A 28 3.21 10.65 -11.89
N PRO A 29 1.99 10.09 -11.87
CA PRO A 29 0.82 10.77 -12.40
C PRO A 29 0.59 12.13 -11.73
N LYS A 30 0.15 13.10 -12.53
CA LYS A 30 -0.25 14.42 -12.01
C LYS A 30 -1.60 14.35 -11.32
N ASP A 31 -2.52 13.57 -11.87
CA ASP A 31 -3.86 13.39 -11.33
C ASP A 31 -3.83 12.55 -10.05
N ASP A 32 -4.60 12.97 -9.06
CA ASP A 32 -4.70 12.32 -7.76
C ASP A 32 -5.37 10.95 -7.84
N GLN A 33 -6.36 10.78 -8.71
CA GLN A 33 -7.05 9.50 -8.88
C GLN A 33 -6.10 8.48 -9.53
N ASP A 34 -5.38 8.89 -10.58
CA ASP A 34 -4.40 8.02 -11.24
C ASP A 34 -3.26 7.61 -10.29
N PHE A 35 -2.74 8.55 -9.50
CA PHE A 35 -1.71 8.25 -8.51
C PHE A 35 -2.19 7.23 -7.48
N ASN A 36 -3.39 7.46 -6.92
CA ASN A 36 -3.96 6.56 -5.91
C ASN A 36 -4.31 5.19 -6.50
N LEU A 37 -4.80 5.13 -7.75
CA LEU A 37 -5.09 3.89 -8.45
C LEU A 37 -3.82 3.05 -8.64
N LEU A 38 -2.75 3.66 -9.16
CA LEU A 38 -1.47 2.96 -9.32
C LEU A 38 -0.91 2.50 -7.97
N LEU A 39 -0.98 3.35 -6.95
CA LEU A 39 -0.53 2.99 -5.61
C LEU A 39 -1.31 1.78 -5.07
N ASP A 40 -2.64 1.76 -5.21
CA ASP A 40 -3.47 0.64 -4.76
C ASP A 40 -3.17 -0.65 -5.54
N ILE A 41 -2.91 -0.55 -6.86
CA ILE A 41 -2.50 -1.68 -7.69
C ILE A 41 -1.16 -2.25 -7.20
N TYR A 42 -0.14 -1.42 -7.01
CA TYR A 42 1.18 -1.87 -6.55
C TYR A 42 1.15 -2.46 -5.14
N LEU A 43 0.36 -1.89 -4.23
CA LEU A 43 0.18 -2.43 -2.88
C LEU A 43 -0.52 -3.80 -2.91
N LEU A 44 -1.51 -3.97 -3.79
CA LEU A 44 -2.19 -5.25 -3.98
C LEU A 44 -1.24 -6.30 -4.56
N GLU A 45 -0.51 -5.97 -5.63
CA GLU A 45 0.50 -6.85 -6.24
C GLU A 45 1.53 -7.30 -5.20
N LYS A 46 2.07 -6.35 -4.43
CA LYS A 46 3.05 -6.62 -3.37
C LYS A 46 2.48 -7.54 -2.28
N SER A 47 1.24 -7.29 -1.86
CA SER A 47 0.57 -8.10 -0.83
C SER A 47 0.31 -9.54 -1.32
N ILE A 48 -0.06 -9.73 -2.59
CA ILE A 48 -0.25 -11.06 -3.20
C ILE A 48 1.09 -11.80 -3.30
N TYR A 49 2.15 -11.10 -3.74
CA TYR A 49 3.50 -11.66 -3.79
C TYR A 49 3.96 -12.12 -2.40
N GLU A 50 3.79 -11.27 -1.38
CA GLU A 50 4.15 -11.59 0.00
C GLU A 50 3.32 -12.75 0.55
N LEU A 51 2.02 -12.83 0.24
CA LEU A 51 1.19 -13.97 0.62
C LEU A 51 1.78 -15.28 0.10
N GLY A 52 2.14 -15.34 -1.18
CA GLY A 52 2.79 -16.51 -1.78
C GLY A 52 4.16 -16.82 -1.16
N TYR A 53 4.94 -15.79 -0.86
CA TYR A 53 6.25 -15.95 -0.21
C TYR A 53 6.11 -16.51 1.22
N GLU A 54 5.24 -15.93 2.04
CA GLU A 54 5.07 -16.34 3.44
C GLU A 54 4.42 -17.72 3.57
N LEU A 55 3.51 -18.09 2.66
CA LEU A 55 2.98 -19.46 2.57
C LEU A 55 4.07 -20.53 2.46
N ASN A 56 5.18 -20.21 1.78
CA ASN A 56 6.27 -21.15 1.54
C ASN A 56 7.40 -21.06 2.56
N ASN A 57 7.58 -19.92 3.23
CA ASN A 57 8.76 -19.67 4.07
C ASN A 57 8.45 -19.43 5.54
N ARG A 58 7.33 -18.75 5.86
CA ARG A 58 6.93 -18.38 7.25
C ARG A 58 5.40 -18.37 7.37
N PRO A 59 4.75 -19.54 7.40
CA PRO A 59 3.29 -19.60 7.42
C PRO A 59 2.64 -18.83 8.58
N GLU A 60 3.34 -18.67 9.69
CA GLU A 60 2.88 -17.89 10.85
C GLU A 60 2.75 -16.37 10.56
N TRP A 61 3.34 -15.87 9.47
CA TRP A 61 3.25 -14.47 9.05
C TRP A 61 2.16 -14.17 8.03
N ILE A 62 1.46 -15.18 7.50
CA ILE A 62 0.41 -15.05 6.46
C ILE A 62 -0.64 -13.98 6.79
N SER A 63 -0.97 -13.82 8.08
CA SER A 63 -1.97 -12.84 8.51
C SER A 63 -1.61 -11.39 8.20
N ILE A 64 -0.33 -11.09 7.95
CA ILE A 64 0.17 -9.75 7.62
C ILE A 64 -0.19 -9.38 6.17
N PRO A 65 0.29 -10.08 5.12
CA PRO A 65 -0.08 -9.77 3.75
C PRO A 65 -1.57 -9.94 3.48
N LEU A 66 -2.25 -10.87 4.16
CA LEU A 66 -3.69 -11.04 4.02
C LEU A 66 -4.47 -9.79 4.46
N LYS A 67 -4.07 -9.13 5.55
CA LYS A 67 -4.66 -7.84 5.97
C LYS A 67 -4.41 -6.73 4.95
N GLY A 68 -3.27 -6.77 4.25
CA GLY A 68 -2.97 -5.87 3.14
C GLY A 68 -3.97 -6.04 1.99
N VAL A 69 -4.19 -7.29 1.55
CA VAL A 69 -5.18 -7.61 0.51
C VAL A 69 -6.59 -7.18 0.93
N GLU A 70 -7.03 -7.54 2.14
CA GLU A 70 -8.34 -7.15 2.67
C GLU A 70 -8.53 -5.62 2.70
N TYR A 71 -7.50 -4.89 3.12
CA TYR A 71 -7.54 -3.43 3.18
C TYR A 71 -7.76 -2.81 1.80
N ILE A 72 -7.00 -3.22 0.78
CA ILE A 72 -7.15 -2.68 -0.58
C ILE A 72 -8.51 -3.05 -1.19
N LEU A 73 -8.95 -4.30 -1.01
CA LEU A 73 -10.26 -4.72 -1.52
C LEU A 73 -11.42 -4.01 -0.82
N SER A 74 -11.27 -3.62 0.45
CA SER A 74 -12.27 -2.82 1.16
C SER A 74 -12.40 -1.41 0.59
N LYS A 75 -11.30 -0.81 0.11
CA LYS A 75 -11.30 0.50 -0.56
C LYS A 75 -11.98 0.44 -1.92
N ALA A 76 -11.75 -0.62 -2.68
CA ALA A 76 -12.33 -0.78 -4.02
C ALA A 76 -13.84 -1.04 -4.02
N LYS A 77 -14.40 -1.49 -2.89
CA LYS A 77 -15.85 -1.71 -2.72
C LYS A 77 -16.61 -0.47 -2.24
N ALA A 78 -15.91 0.57 -1.78
CA ALA A 78 -16.47 1.82 -1.30
C ALA A 78 -16.60 2.84 -2.44
#